data_AF-A0A174ZE66-F1
#
_entry.id   AF-A0A174ZE66-F1
#
_cell.length_a   1.000
_cell.length_b   1.000
_cell.length_c   1.000
_cell.angle_alpha   90.00
_cell.angle_beta   90.00
_cell.angle_gamma   90.00
#
_symmetry.space_group_name_H-M   'P 1'
#
loop_
_entity.id
_entity.type
_entity.pdbx_description
1 polymer ?
#
loop_
_entity_poly.entity_id
_entity_poly.type
_entity_poly.pdbx_seq_one_letter_code
_entity_poly.pdbx_strand_id
1 'polypeptide(L)'
;MDKKEGRHSIRIIVRMTENEYEKFDTLYKKAKEKSDGLRKSDFMRSQLIYENNERQLKEIMNELRKLRTEFHQGLLRLTAYNDKESVEHMKELLTQADEKIDDIKIRLEAVDGDNDT
;
A
#
# COMPACT_ATOMS: atom_id res chain seq x y z
N MET A 1 0.04 19.27 40.17
CA MET A 1 -0.96 18.87 39.16
C MET A 1 -0.29 18.94 37.80
N ASP A 2 0.18 17.81 37.30
CA ASP A 2 0.86 17.74 36.01
C ASP A 2 -0.15 17.94 34.87
N LYS A 3 0.03 19.02 34.12
CA LYS A 3 -0.65 19.22 32.84
C LYS A 3 -0.08 18.17 31.89
N LYS A 4 -0.86 17.14 31.57
CA LYS A 4 -0.57 16.24 30.46
C LYS A 4 -0.59 17.06 29.17
N GLU A 5 0.58 17.53 28.73
CA GLU A 5 0.76 18.11 27.41
C GLU A 5 0.28 17.08 26.37
N GLY A 6 -0.80 17.43 25.68
CA GLY A 6 -1.28 16.63 24.56
C GLY A 6 -0.17 16.56 23.49
N ARG A 7 0.08 15.36 22.97
CA ARG A 7 1.11 15.01 21.97
C ARG A 7 1.08 15.83 20.65
N HIS A 8 0.22 16.83 20.51
CA HIS A 8 0.06 17.61 19.28
C HIS A 8 0.17 19.10 19.60
N SER A 9 1.39 19.62 19.44
CA SER A 9 1.75 21.03 19.68
C SER A 9 1.32 21.99 18.58
N ILE A 10 0.84 21.47 17.44
CA ILE A 10 0.47 22.26 16.25
C ILE A 10 -1.03 22.10 15.97
N ARG A 11 -1.74 23.23 15.87
CA ARG A 11 -3.15 23.28 15.48
C ARG A 11 -3.25 23.69 14.01
N ILE A 12 -3.88 22.85 13.20
CA ILE A 12 -4.19 23.14 11.79
C ILE A 12 -5.69 23.43 11.72
N ILE A 13 -6.06 24.55 11.08
CA ILE A 13 -7.46 24.92 10.83
C ILE A 13 -7.68 24.84 9.33
N VAL A 14 -8.61 24.00 8.91
CA VAL A 14 -9.02 23.87 7.52
C VAL A 14 -10.40 24.50 7.38
N ARG A 15 -10.56 25.43 6.44
CA ARG A 15 -11.86 26.01 6.08
C ARG A 15 -12.34 25.33 4.81
N MET A 16 -13.56 24.86 4.82
CA MET A 16 -14.21 24.18 3.70
C MET A 16 -15.54 24.85 3.42
N THR A 17 -15.89 24.94 2.15
CA THR A 17 -17.26 25.20 1.70
C THR A 17 -18.15 23.99 2.00
N GLU A 18 -19.46 24.18 1.92
CA GLU A 18 -20.43 23.11 2.17
C GLU A 18 -20.22 21.90 1.25
N ASN A 19 -20.03 22.15 -0.06
CA ASN A 19 -19.74 21.11 -1.06
C ASN A 19 -18.43 20.36 -0.78
N GLU A 20 -17.37 21.06 -0.33
CA GLU A 20 -16.10 20.42 0.02
C GLU A 20 -16.24 19.55 1.27
N TYR A 21 -17.02 20.00 2.25
CA TYR A 21 -17.30 19.22 3.45
C TYR A 21 -18.11 17.94 3.14
N GLU A 22 -19.10 18.01 2.24
CA GLU A 22 -19.86 16.84 1.81
C GLU A 22 -18.98 15.77 1.15
N LYS A 23 -18.07 16.19 0.27
CA LYS A 23 -17.09 15.29 -0.35
C LYS A 23 -16.17 14.67 0.70
N PHE A 24 -15.63 15.49 1.60
CA PHE A 24 -14.80 15.01 2.71
C PHE A 24 -15.55 14.00 3.61
N ASP A 25 -16.80 14.28 3.95
CA ASP A 25 -17.62 13.41 4.81
C ASP A 25 -17.92 12.06 4.13
N THR A 26 -18.12 12.08 2.81
CA THR A 26 -18.28 10.87 1.99
C THR A 26 -17.02 10.00 2.03
N LEU A 27 -15.85 10.59 1.77
CA LEU A 27 -14.56 9.89 1.83
C LEU A 27 -14.27 9.35 3.24
N TYR A 28 -14.53 10.14 4.27
CA TYR A 28 -14.36 9.72 5.67
C TYR A 28 -15.24 8.53 6.03
N LYS A 29 -16.52 8.53 5.62
CA LYS A 29 -17.44 7.41 5.88
C LYS A 29 -16.95 6.12 5.24
N LYS A 30 -16.51 6.18 3.98
CA LYS A 30 -15.92 5.03 3.26
C LYS A 30 -14.68 4.49 3.97
N ALA A 31 -13.78 5.35 4.42
CA ALA A 31 -12.59 4.94 5.16
C ALA A 31 -12.94 4.31 6.53
N LYS A 32 -13.96 4.84 7.21
CA LYS A 32 -14.42 4.33 8.52
C LYS A 32 -14.99 2.91 8.43
N GLU A 33 -15.59 2.52 7.31
CA GLU A 33 -16.07 1.13 7.11
C GLU A 33 -14.95 0.09 7.24
N LYS A 34 -13.72 0.46 6.87
CA LYS A 34 -12.54 -0.41 6.94
C LYS A 34 -11.75 -0.28 8.26
N SER A 35 -12.03 0.74 9.07
CA SER A 35 -11.26 1.07 10.27
C SER A 35 -12.18 1.56 11.40
N ASP A 36 -12.57 0.64 12.27
CA ASP A 36 -13.41 0.98 13.41
C ASP A 36 -12.66 1.90 14.39
N GLY A 37 -13.34 2.94 14.87
CA GLY A 37 -12.76 3.98 15.72
C GLY A 37 -11.98 5.10 15.02
N LEU A 38 -11.88 5.12 13.68
CA LEU A 38 -11.22 6.19 12.92
C LEU A 38 -11.87 7.55 13.17
N ARG A 39 -11.10 8.53 13.66
CA ARG A 39 -11.58 9.91 13.89
C ARG A 39 -11.39 10.78 12.65
N LYS A 40 -12.29 11.75 12.44
CA LYS A 40 -12.16 12.74 11.35
C LYS A 40 -10.82 13.48 11.36
N SER A 41 -10.29 13.78 12.55
CA SER A 41 -8.98 14.42 12.71
C SER A 41 -7.82 13.56 12.20
N ASP A 42 -7.91 12.25 12.44
CA ASP A 42 -6.85 11.30 12.08
C ASP A 42 -6.89 11.05 10.57
N PHE A 43 -8.10 10.96 10.02
CA PHE A 43 -8.32 10.90 8.57
C PHE A 43 -7.85 12.18 7.85
N MET A 44 -8.21 13.38 8.33
CA MET A 44 -7.68 14.63 7.73
C MET A 44 -6.15 14.67 7.78
N ARG A 45 -5.55 14.20 8.88
CA ARG A 45 -4.11 14.17 9.01
C ARG A 45 -3.47 13.19 8.03
N SER A 46 -4.06 12.01 7.82
CA SER A 46 -3.56 11.03 6.86
C SER A 46 -3.57 11.57 5.43
N GLN A 47 -4.60 12.33 5.06
CA GLN A 47 -4.69 12.98 3.75
C GLN A 47 -3.62 14.07 3.56
N LEU A 48 -3.26 14.81 4.62
CA LEU A 48 -2.21 15.83 4.55
C LEU A 48 -0.78 15.27 4.42
N ILE A 49 -0.55 14.05 4.90
CA ILE A 49 0.73 13.32 4.77
C ILE A 49 0.69 12.28 3.66
N TYR A 50 -0.40 12.25 2.88
CA TYR A 50 -0.57 11.28 1.83
C TYR A 50 0.45 11.56 0.72
N GLU A 51 1.47 10.73 0.63
CA GLU A 51 2.35 10.69 -0.52
C GLU A 51 1.73 9.76 -1.56
N ASN A 52 1.49 10.30 -2.76
CA ASN A 52 1.04 9.48 -3.88
C ASN A 52 2.18 8.56 -4.34
N ASN A 53 2.33 7.44 -3.63
CA ASN A 53 3.28 6.38 -3.91
C ASN A 53 2.75 5.39 -4.96
N GLU A 54 1.59 5.64 -5.57
CA GLU A 54 0.99 4.77 -6.59
C GLU A 54 1.96 4.53 -7.76
N ARG A 55 2.62 5.59 -8.23
CA ARG A 55 3.62 5.49 -9.28
C ARG A 55 4.80 4.61 -8.85
N GLN A 56 5.31 4.82 -7.63
CA GLN A 56 6.41 4.02 -7.09
C GLN A 56 6.00 2.55 -6.91
N LEU A 57 4.80 2.28 -6.41
CA LEU A 57 4.25 0.93 -6.26
C LEU A 57 4.06 0.24 -7.62
N LYS A 58 3.59 0.97 -8.64
CA LYS A 58 3.50 0.48 -10.03
C LYS A 58 4.88 0.16 -10.62
N GLU A 59 5.88 0.99 -10.35
CA GLU A 59 7.27 0.76 -10.76
C GLU A 59 7.83 -0.51 -10.08
N ILE A 60 7.69 -0.65 -8.76
CA ILE A 60 8.12 -1.84 -8.01
C ILE A 60 7.40 -3.11 -8.49
N MET A 61 6.08 -3.03 -8.75
CA MET A 61 5.33 -4.17 -9.30
C MET A 61 5.88 -4.63 -10.65
N ASN A 62 6.25 -3.69 -11.52
CA ASN A 62 6.83 -4.02 -12.82
C ASN A 62 8.23 -4.66 -12.68
N GLU A 63 9.05 -4.19 -11.76
CA GLU A 63 10.36 -4.81 -11.48
C GLU A 63 10.22 -6.23 -10.92
N LEU A 64 9.30 -6.44 -9.97
CA LEU A 64 9.03 -7.79 -9.42
C LEU A 64 8.52 -8.76 -10.48
N ARG A 65 7.68 -8.30 -11.42
CA ARG A 65 7.22 -9.13 -12.55
C ARG A 65 8.38 -9.54 -13.46
N LYS A 66 9.32 -8.63 -13.74
CA LYS A 66 10.54 -8.94 -14.52
C LYS A 66 11.41 -9.96 -13.78
N LEU A 67 11.67 -9.73 -12.50
CA LEU A 67 12.47 -10.63 -11.66
C LEU A 67 11.86 -12.04 -11.62
N ARG A 68 10.55 -12.15 -11.44
CA ARG A 68 9.84 -13.43 -11.47
C ARG A 68 10.00 -14.17 -12.81
N THR A 69 9.97 -13.44 -13.93
CA THR A 69 10.23 -14.02 -15.26
C THR A 69 11.66 -14.55 -15.37
N GLU A 70 12.65 -13.81 -14.88
CA GLU A 70 14.05 -14.25 -14.85
C GLU A 70 14.24 -15.49 -13.98
N PHE A 71 13.60 -15.55 -12.80
CA PHE A 71 13.63 -16.73 -11.94
C PHE A 71 12.98 -17.95 -12.60
N HIS A 72 11.86 -17.80 -13.31
CA HIS A 72 11.28 -18.89 -14.10
C HIS A 72 12.24 -19.41 -15.16
N GLN A 73 12.93 -18.51 -15.87
CA GLN A 73 13.95 -18.90 -16.86
C GLN A 73 15.15 -19.61 -16.21
N GLY A 74 15.59 -19.14 -15.03
CA GLY A 74 16.63 -19.77 -14.23
C GLY A 74 16.24 -21.19 -13.79
N LEU A 75 15.02 -21.36 -13.30
CA LEU A 75 14.47 -22.67 -12.89
C LEU A 75 14.48 -23.69 -14.04
N LEU A 76 14.06 -23.27 -15.24
CA LEU A 76 14.09 -24.12 -16.43
C LEU A 76 15.52 -24.58 -16.76
N ARG A 77 16.51 -23.69 -16.66
CA ARG A 77 17.93 -24.01 -16.89
C ARG A 77 18.46 -24.97 -15.82
N LEU A 78 18.20 -24.69 -14.55
CA LEU A 78 18.67 -25.53 -13.43
C LEU A 78 18.07 -26.94 -13.49
N THR A 79 16.81 -27.05 -13.89
CA THR A 79 16.14 -28.34 -14.12
C THR A 79 16.84 -29.12 -15.23
N ALA A 80 17.28 -28.46 -16.30
CA ALA A 80 18.06 -29.11 -17.37
C ALA A 80 19.44 -29.61 -16.90
N TYR A 81 20.03 -28.97 -15.90
CA TYR A 81 21.30 -29.40 -15.28
C TYR A 81 21.12 -30.45 -14.15
N ASN A 82 19.88 -30.84 -13.83
CA ASN A 82 19.57 -31.78 -12.74
C ASN A 82 20.06 -31.34 -11.35
N ASP A 83 20.27 -30.03 -11.15
CA ASP A 83 20.68 -29.47 -9.85
C ASP A 83 19.46 -29.28 -8.94
N LYS A 84 19.20 -30.28 -8.10
CA LYS A 84 18.01 -30.34 -7.24
C LYS A 84 18.00 -29.27 -6.15
N GLU A 85 19.15 -28.95 -5.57
CA GLU A 85 19.24 -27.99 -4.47
C GLU A 85 18.96 -26.57 -4.97
N SER A 86 19.60 -26.18 -6.07
CA SER A 86 19.34 -24.89 -6.71
C SER A 86 17.91 -24.76 -7.25
N VAL A 87 17.31 -25.87 -7.72
CA VAL A 87 15.90 -25.90 -8.15
C VAL A 87 14.95 -25.61 -7.00
N GLU A 88 15.13 -26.25 -5.84
CA GLU A 88 14.27 -25.99 -4.67
C GLU A 88 14.43 -24.56 -4.15
N HIS A 89 15.67 -24.06 -4.07
CA HIS A 89 15.89 -22.67 -3.68
C HIS A 89 15.25 -21.66 -4.65
N MET A 90 15.32 -21.92 -5.96
CA MET A 90 14.68 -21.08 -6.97
C MET A 90 13.14 -21.08 -6.87
N LYS A 91 12.53 -22.21 -6.49
CA LYS A 91 11.09 -22.28 -6.22
C LYS A 91 10.68 -21.44 -5.01
N GLU A 92 11.47 -21.45 -3.94
CA GLU A 92 11.22 -20.59 -2.77
C GLU A 92 11.26 -19.11 -3.13
N LEU A 93 12.25 -18.68 -3.92
CA LEU A 93 12.35 -17.31 -4.41
C LEU A 93 11.17 -16.90 -5.28
N LEU A 94 10.64 -17.82 -6.11
CA LEU A 94 9.44 -17.59 -6.90
C LEU A 94 8.20 -17.38 -6.03
N THR A 95 8.00 -18.25 -5.02
CA THR A 95 6.89 -18.10 -4.08
C THR A 95 6.94 -16.76 -3.35
N GLN A 96 8.11 -16.36 -2.87
CA GLN A 96 8.29 -15.05 -2.21
C GLN A 96 8.00 -13.88 -3.16
N ALA A 97 8.40 -14.00 -4.43
CA ALA A 97 8.11 -12.97 -5.43
C ALA A 97 6.60 -12.86 -5.72
N ASP A 98 5.89 -13.99 -5.81
CA ASP A 98 4.44 -14.00 -6.01
C ASP A 98 3.68 -13.43 -4.82
N GLU A 99 4.03 -13.83 -3.59
CA GLU A 99 3.45 -13.26 -2.36
C GLU A 99 3.62 -11.74 -2.29
N LYS A 100 4.80 -11.24 -2.68
CA LYS A 100 5.10 -9.81 -2.67
C LYS A 100 4.38 -9.05 -3.79
N ILE A 101 4.19 -9.68 -4.94
CA ILE A 101 3.34 -9.12 -6.01
C ILE A 101 1.91 -8.98 -5.52
N ASP A 102 1.37 -9.98 -4.82
CA ASP A 102 -0.01 -9.95 -4.33
C ASP A 102 -0.21 -8.92 -3.22
N ASP A 103 0.72 -8.77 -2.29
CA ASP A 103 0.70 -7.68 -1.29
C ASP A 103 0.66 -6.29 -1.96
N ILE A 104 1.48 -6.06 -3.00
CA ILE A 104 1.50 -4.78 -3.70
C ILE A 104 0.21 -4.56 -4.51
N LYS A 105 -0.41 -5.61 -5.07
CA LYS A 105 -1.73 -5.48 -5.71
C LYS A 105 -2.78 -5.02 -4.70
N ILE A 106 -2.84 -5.63 -3.52
CA ILE A 106 -3.77 -5.24 -2.46
C ILE A 106 -3.57 -3.77 -2.07
N ARG A 107 -2.30 -3.33 -1.98
CA ARG A 107 -1.97 -1.92 -1.68
C ARG A 107 -2.39 -0.98 -2.82
N LEU A 108 -2.20 -1.35 -4.08
CA LEU A 108 -2.64 -0.55 -5.23
C LEU A 108 -4.17 -0.48 -5.33
N GLU A 109 -4.88 -1.58 -5.07
CA GLU A 109 -6.35 -1.59 -5.02
C GLU A 109 -6.88 -0.70 -3.89
N ALA A 110 -6.18 -0.64 -2.76
CA ALA A 110 -6.52 0.28 -1.68
C ALA A 110 -6.29 1.75 -2.05
N VAL A 111 -5.29 2.03 -2.90
CA VAL A 111 -4.97 3.38 -3.41
C VAL A 111 -5.97 3.82 -4.49
N ASP A 112 -6.28 2.96 -5.46
CA ASP A 112 -7.26 3.27 -6.52
C ASP A 112 -8.69 3.39 -5.94
N GLY A 113 -9.02 2.59 -4.92
CA GLY A 113 -10.31 2.65 -4.23
C GLY A 113 -10.59 3.97 -3.50
N ASP A 114 -9.58 4.80 -3.23
CA ASP A 114 -9.73 6.13 -2.61
C ASP A 114 -9.90 7.26 -3.67
N ASN A 115 -9.54 7.02 -4.93
CA ASN A 115 -9.56 8.06 -5.99
C ASN A 115 -10.80 8.04 -6.91
N ASP A 116 -11.64 7.01 -6.86
CA ASP A 116 -12.81 6.84 -7.76
C ASP A 116 -14.16 7.32 -7.15
N THR A 117 -14.15 8.29 -6.22
CA THR A 117 -15.37 8.92 -5.66
C THR A 117 -15.23 10.42 -5.43
#